data_AF-A0A252DP06-F1
#
_entry.id   AF-A0A252DP06-F1
#
_cell.length_a   1.000
_cell.length_b   1.000
_cell.length_c   1.000
_cell.angle_alpha   90.00
_cell.angle_beta   90.00
_cell.angle_gamma   90.00
#
_symmetry.space_group_name_H-M   'P 1'
#
loop_
_entity.id
_entity.type
_entity.pdbx_description
1 polymer ?
#
loop_
_entity_poly.entity_id
_entity_poly.type
_entity_poly.pdbx_seq_one_letter_code
_entity_poly.pdbx_strand_id
1 'polypeptide(L)'
;MIIAPILIDLRRQLNDKINLFSGVEFNVDAAQGLNGICDFIITDSPERLIVTAPVVVIVEAKKENIPASLGQCIAEMLAARIFNERSGKENLAIYGTVTTGSIWQFLKLDGQEIQIDLSEYYLKDVNKILGILANGVR
;
A
#
# COMPACT_ATOMS: atom_id res chain seq x y z
N MET A 1 -14.00 -3.42 11.00
CA MET A 1 -12.84 -3.49 10.07
C MET A 1 -11.58 -3.15 10.86
N ILE A 2 -10.58 -4.04 10.91
CA ILE A 2 -9.41 -3.91 11.81
C ILE A 2 -8.21 -3.22 11.12
N ILE A 3 -8.18 -3.17 9.79
CA ILE A 3 -7.10 -2.56 9.01
C ILE A 3 -6.95 -1.06 9.32
N ALA A 4 -8.03 -0.27 9.21
CA ALA A 4 -7.97 1.18 9.40
C ALA A 4 -7.41 1.60 10.78
N PRO A 5 -7.82 1.02 11.93
CA PRO A 5 -7.19 1.30 13.22
C PRO A 5 -5.67 1.10 13.25
N ILE A 6 -5.14 0.07 12.60
CA ILE A 6 -3.69 -0.20 12.52
C ILE A 6 -2.99 0.90 11.72
N LEU A 7 -3.56 1.29 10.58
CA LEU A 7 -2.99 2.33 9.72
C LEU A 7 -3.05 3.72 10.37
N ILE A 8 -4.10 4.02 11.14
CA ILE A 8 -4.19 5.23 11.96
C ILE A 8 -3.11 5.24 13.03
N ASP A 9 -2.87 4.11 13.70
CA ASP A 9 -1.82 4.01 14.70
C ASP A 9 -0.42 4.18 14.09
N LEU A 10 -0.15 3.57 12.93
CA LEU A 10 1.08 3.78 12.17
C LEU A 10 1.33 5.27 11.89
N ARG A 11 0.33 5.98 11.36
CA ARG A 11 0.43 7.42 11.09
C ARG A 11 0.76 8.22 12.35
N ARG A 12 0.10 7.90 13.46
CA ARG A 12 0.36 8.53 14.77
C ARG A 12 1.79 8.28 15.25
N GLN A 13 2.27 7.03 15.16
CA GLN A 13 3.65 6.68 15.53
C GLN A 13 4.71 7.38 14.66
N LEU A 14 4.35 7.75 13.43
CA LEU A 14 5.19 8.48 12.51
C LEU A 14 5.01 10.01 12.58
N ASN A 15 4.37 10.52 13.65
CA ASN A 15 4.14 11.95 13.90
C ASN A 15 3.44 12.67 12.73
N ASP A 16 2.44 12.03 12.12
CA ASP A 16 1.65 12.60 11.02
C ASP A 16 2.45 12.98 9.77
N LYS A 17 3.65 12.39 9.59
CA LYS A 17 4.49 12.60 8.41
C LYS A 17 3.97 11.90 7.15
N ILE A 18 3.12 10.88 7.33
CA ILE A 18 2.42 10.18 6.25
C ILE A 18 0.94 10.54 6.23
N ASN A 19 0.29 10.39 5.08
CA ASN A 19 -1.16 10.47 4.97
C ASN A 19 -1.77 9.14 4.52
N LEU A 20 -3.04 8.94 4.87
CA LEU A 20 -3.81 7.72 4.62
C LEU A 20 -5.06 8.08 3.83
N PHE A 21 -5.23 7.45 2.69
CA PHE A 21 -6.43 7.52 1.86
C PHE A 21 -7.11 6.15 1.87
N SER A 22 -8.44 6.12 1.91
CA SER A 22 -9.23 4.89 1.94
C SER A 22 -10.36 4.97 0.93
N GLY A 23 -10.59 3.90 0.17
CA GLY A 23 -11.65 3.83 -0.83
C GLY A 23 -11.55 4.93 -1.88
N VAL A 24 -10.35 5.29 -2.29
CA VAL A 24 -10.09 6.42 -3.20
C VAL A 24 -10.00 5.94 -4.64
N GLU A 25 -10.60 6.70 -5.56
CA GLU A 25 -10.40 6.49 -6.99
C GLU A 25 -8.94 6.80 -7.36
N PHE A 26 -8.30 5.87 -8.05
CA PHE A 26 -6.91 5.96 -8.44
C PHE A 26 -6.76 5.55 -9.91
N ASN A 27 -7.11 6.48 -10.80
CA ASN A 27 -7.15 6.29 -12.24
C ASN A 27 -5.87 6.81 -12.89
N VAL A 28 -4.84 5.97 -12.96
CA VAL A 28 -3.50 6.36 -13.42
C VAL A 28 -3.33 6.10 -14.92
N ASP A 29 -3.68 4.91 -15.41
CA ASP A 29 -3.51 4.54 -16.81
C ASP A 29 -4.59 3.56 -17.28
N ALA A 30 -5.69 4.12 -17.81
CA ALA A 30 -6.82 3.31 -18.26
C ALA A 30 -6.48 2.41 -19.46
N ALA A 31 -5.50 2.78 -20.29
CA ALA A 31 -5.08 1.96 -21.44
C ALA A 31 -4.41 0.65 -20.98
N GLN A 32 -3.78 0.67 -19.81
CA GLN A 32 -3.18 -0.50 -19.16
C GLN A 32 -4.10 -1.16 -18.12
N GLY A 33 -5.34 -0.69 -17.96
CA GLY A 33 -6.26 -1.18 -16.93
C GLY A 33 -5.89 -0.75 -15.51
N LEU A 34 -5.01 0.23 -15.35
CA LEU A 34 -4.58 0.80 -14.08
C LEU A 34 -5.54 1.93 -13.64
N ASN A 35 -6.81 1.56 -13.51
CA ASN A 35 -7.90 2.45 -13.14
C ASN A 35 -8.90 1.70 -12.25
N GLY A 36 -9.26 2.29 -11.11
CA GLY A 36 -10.10 1.62 -10.12
C GLY A 36 -10.12 2.34 -8.78
N ILE A 37 -10.62 1.63 -7.76
CA ILE A 37 -10.68 2.09 -6.38
C ILE A 37 -9.68 1.27 -5.57
N CYS A 38 -8.77 1.95 -4.87
CA CYS A 38 -7.84 1.32 -3.93
C CYS A 38 -8.47 1.28 -2.53
N ASP A 39 -8.31 0.16 -1.82
CA ASP A 39 -8.84 0.01 -0.46
C ASP A 39 -8.14 0.98 0.50
N PHE A 40 -6.80 0.99 0.49
CA PHE A 40 -6.00 2.04 1.14
C PHE A 40 -4.71 2.38 0.39
N ILE A 41 -4.32 3.65 0.50
CA ILE A 41 -3.04 4.17 0.02
C ILE A 41 -2.38 4.96 1.16
N ILE A 42 -1.10 4.71 1.41
CA ILE A 42 -0.25 5.55 2.25
C ILE A 42 0.63 6.41 1.35
N THR A 43 0.69 7.70 1.66
CA THR A 43 1.52 8.67 0.94
C THR A 43 2.61 9.26 1.82
N ASP A 44 3.77 9.50 1.21
CA ASP A 44 4.88 10.27 1.80
C ASP A 44 4.81 11.73 1.31
N SER A 45 3.82 12.44 1.85
CA SER A 45 3.51 13.83 1.49
C SER A 45 2.68 14.50 2.58
N PRO A 46 2.88 15.79 2.88
CA PRO A 46 2.04 16.53 3.82
C PRO A 46 0.61 16.77 3.29
N GLU A 47 0.36 16.60 1.99
CA GLU A 47 -0.95 16.78 1.35
C GLU A 47 -1.99 15.76 1.86
N ARG A 48 -3.18 16.26 2.22
CA ARG A 48 -4.25 15.49 2.88
C ARG A 48 -5.51 15.36 2.03
N LEU A 49 -5.69 16.23 1.05
CA LEU A 49 -6.91 16.32 0.25
C LEU A 49 -6.85 15.43 -0.99
N ILE A 50 -5.65 15.26 -1.54
CA ILE A 50 -5.43 14.49 -2.76
C ILE A 50 -4.23 13.56 -2.61
N VAL A 51 -4.29 12.41 -3.28
CA VAL A 51 -3.17 11.46 -3.31
C VAL A 51 -1.98 12.12 -4.01
N THR A 52 -0.86 12.21 -3.31
CA THR A 52 0.43 12.63 -3.86
C THR A 52 1.50 11.74 -3.27
N ALA A 53 2.50 11.31 -4.05
CA ALA A 53 3.58 10.46 -3.53
C ALA A 53 3.12 9.15 -2.84
N PRO A 54 2.21 8.35 -3.44
CA PRO A 54 1.88 7.02 -2.90
C PRO A 54 3.14 6.15 -2.75
N VAL A 55 3.33 5.57 -1.57
CA VAL A 55 4.50 4.74 -1.25
C VAL A 55 4.12 3.35 -0.74
N VAL A 56 2.91 3.18 -0.20
CA VAL A 56 2.35 1.87 0.16
C VAL A 56 0.92 1.75 -0.35
N VAL A 57 0.59 0.63 -0.97
CA VAL A 57 -0.80 0.24 -1.27
C VAL A 57 -1.21 -0.94 -0.38
N ILE A 58 -2.45 -0.96 0.06
CA ILE A 58 -2.99 -2.01 0.92
C ILE A 58 -4.29 -2.51 0.32
N VAL A 59 -4.34 -3.80 -0.01
CA VAL A 59 -5.50 -4.47 -0.58
C VAL A 59 -6.16 -5.36 0.48
N GLU A 60 -7.47 -5.19 0.67
CA GLU A 60 -8.26 -6.07 1.52
C GLU A 60 -8.67 -7.33 0.74
N ALA A 61 -8.13 -8.48 1.15
CA ALA A 61 -8.44 -9.76 0.54
C ALA A 61 -9.89 -10.17 0.85
N LYS A 62 -10.75 -10.05 -0.15
CA LYS A 62 -12.14 -10.51 -0.06
C LYS A 62 -12.18 -12.04 0.04
N LYS A 63 -13.10 -12.55 0.88
CA LYS A 63 -13.27 -14.00 1.13
C LYS A 63 -11.99 -14.69 1.65
N GLU A 64 -11.12 -13.93 2.31
CA GLU A 64 -9.89 -14.43 2.94
C GLU A 64 -8.88 -15.08 1.98
N ASN A 65 -8.92 -14.73 0.69
CA ASN A 65 -8.02 -15.30 -0.30
C ASN A 65 -6.89 -14.32 -0.67
N ILE A 66 -5.80 -14.37 0.11
CA ILE A 66 -4.60 -13.56 -0.13
C ILE A 66 -3.98 -13.84 -1.51
N PRO A 67 -3.72 -15.10 -1.92
CA PRO A 67 -3.12 -15.38 -3.23
C PRO A 67 -3.88 -14.78 -4.41
N ALA A 68 -5.22 -14.80 -4.36
CA ALA A 68 -6.05 -14.23 -5.42
C ALA A 68 -5.96 -12.69 -5.50
N SER A 69 -5.62 -12.02 -4.39
CA SER A 69 -5.51 -10.55 -4.30
C SER A 69 -4.10 -10.02 -4.59
N LEU A 70 -3.09 -10.88 -4.74
CA LEU A 70 -1.73 -10.47 -5.09
C LEU A 70 -1.67 -9.73 -6.42
N GLY A 71 -2.39 -10.22 -7.44
CA GLY A 71 -2.42 -9.57 -8.76
C GLY A 71 -2.99 -8.15 -8.71
N GLN A 72 -4.05 -7.94 -7.90
CA GLN A 72 -4.62 -6.62 -7.67
C GLN A 72 -3.59 -5.71 -6.96
N CYS A 73 -2.96 -6.19 -5.89
CA CYS A 73 -1.95 -5.41 -5.17
C CYS A 73 -0.80 -5.00 -6.08
N ILE A 74 -0.29 -5.89 -6.93
CA ILE A 74 0.79 -5.59 -7.87
C ILE A 74 0.35 -4.54 -8.90
N ALA A 75 -0.88 -4.61 -9.40
CA ALA A 75 -1.42 -3.60 -10.32
C ALA A 75 -1.53 -2.22 -9.65
N GLU A 76 -2.01 -2.16 -8.40
CA GLU A 76 -2.08 -0.92 -7.62
C GLU A 76 -0.68 -0.35 -7.33
N MET A 77 0.31 -1.21 -7.03
CA MET A 77 1.71 -0.81 -6.86
C MET A 77 2.29 -0.22 -8.15
N LEU A 78 1.99 -0.84 -9.30
CA LEU A 78 2.41 -0.36 -10.61
C LEU A 78 1.79 1.02 -10.93
N ALA A 79 0.50 1.19 -10.64
CA ALA A 79 -0.18 2.47 -10.77
C ALA A 79 0.49 3.55 -9.89
N ALA A 80 0.81 3.24 -8.63
CA ALA A 80 1.49 4.16 -7.72
C ALA A 80 2.88 4.57 -8.23
N ARG A 81 3.66 3.62 -8.78
CA ARG A 81 4.97 3.89 -9.39
C ARG A 81 4.84 4.86 -10.56
N ILE A 82 3.95 4.57 -11.51
CA ILE A 82 3.72 5.42 -12.70
C ILE A 82 3.24 6.82 -12.28
N PHE A 83 2.35 6.90 -11.28
CA PHE A 83 1.89 8.17 -10.73
C PHE A 83 3.04 9.02 -10.17
N ASN A 84 3.96 8.40 -9.43
CA ASN A 84 5.15 9.06 -8.88
C ASN A 84 6.11 9.52 -9.98
N GLU A 85 6.39 8.68 -10.97
CA GLU A 85 7.25 9.00 -12.10
C GLU A 85 6.73 10.20 -12.90
N ARG A 86 5.42 10.24 -13.18
CA ARG A 86 4.77 11.39 -13.85
C ARG A 86 4.83 12.68 -13.02
N SER A 87 5.03 12.55 -11.71
CA SER A 87 5.20 13.68 -10.78
C SER A 87 6.67 14.05 -10.55
N GLY A 88 7.60 13.49 -11.32
CA GLY A 88 9.04 13.74 -11.21
C GLY A 88 9.74 13.02 -10.05
N LYS A 89 9.07 12.04 -9.42
CA LYS A 89 9.64 11.22 -8.34
C LYS A 89 10.02 9.84 -8.88
N GLU A 90 11.13 9.79 -9.60
CA GLU A 90 11.65 8.57 -10.22
C GLU A 90 12.27 7.62 -9.18
N ASN A 91 12.31 6.32 -9.50
CA ASN A 91 13.00 5.27 -8.73
C ASN A 91 12.55 5.12 -7.26
N LEU A 92 11.33 5.54 -6.93
CA LEU A 92 10.73 5.20 -5.64
C LEU A 92 10.25 3.76 -5.65
N ALA A 93 10.80 2.94 -4.75
CA ALA A 93 10.23 1.63 -4.47
C ALA A 93 8.81 1.79 -3.92
N ILE A 94 7.88 0.97 -4.40
CA ILE A 94 6.51 0.94 -3.91
C ILE A 94 6.34 -0.32 -3.07
N TYR A 95 5.81 -0.17 -1.87
CA TYR A 95 5.47 -1.30 -1.01
C TYR A 95 4.00 -1.66 -1.16
N GLY A 96 3.69 -2.92 -0.95
CA GLY A 96 2.34 -3.45 -1.05
C GLY A 96 2.06 -4.39 0.10
N THR A 97 0.80 -4.50 0.50
CA THR A 97 0.37 -5.61 1.34
C THR A 97 -1.03 -6.04 1.01
N VAL A 98 -1.24 -7.35 1.03
CA VAL A 98 -2.56 -7.96 0.95
C VAL A 98 -2.91 -8.46 2.34
N THR A 99 -4.12 -8.14 2.81
CA THR A 99 -4.52 -8.48 4.17
C THR A 99 -6.00 -8.85 4.30
N THR A 100 -6.31 -9.77 5.22
CA THR A 100 -7.67 -10.06 5.69
C THR A 100 -8.03 -9.26 6.95
N GLY A 101 -7.15 -8.35 7.37
CA GLY A 101 -7.12 -7.73 8.69
C GLY A 101 -6.41 -8.59 9.74
N SER A 102 -6.60 -9.91 9.71
CA SER A 102 -5.98 -10.86 10.65
C SER A 102 -4.63 -11.40 10.18
N ILE A 103 -4.43 -11.51 8.86
CA ILE A 103 -3.20 -12.00 8.24
C ILE A 103 -2.73 -10.96 7.23
N TRP A 104 -1.42 -10.72 7.17
CA TRP A 104 -0.77 -9.73 6.32
C TRP A 104 0.37 -10.39 5.55
N GLN A 105 0.42 -10.17 4.24
CA GLN A 105 1.51 -10.57 3.37
C GLN A 105 2.05 -9.34 2.63
N PHE A 106 3.36 -9.22 2.53
CA PHE A 106 4.02 -8.00 2.07
C PHE A 106 4.74 -8.19 0.73
N LEU A 107 4.78 -7.11 -0.04
CA LEU A 107 5.39 -7.03 -1.35
C LEU A 107 6.23 -5.75 -1.48
N LYS A 108 7.23 -5.79 -2.36
CA LYS A 108 8.03 -4.64 -2.78
C LYS A 108 8.17 -4.64 -4.30
N LEU A 109 7.85 -3.52 -4.94
CA LEU A 109 8.11 -3.24 -6.35
C LEU A 109 9.28 -2.27 -6.41
N ASP A 110 10.39 -2.71 -6.99
CA ASP A 110 11.61 -1.91 -7.17
C ASP A 110 12.01 -1.91 -8.64
N GLY A 111 11.94 -0.74 -9.29
CA GLY A 111 12.00 -0.64 -10.74
C GLY A 111 10.90 -1.47 -11.42
N GLN A 112 11.29 -2.59 -12.04
CA GLN A 112 10.39 -3.53 -12.70
C GLN A 112 10.31 -4.90 -11.99
N GLU A 113 11.02 -5.08 -10.89
CA GLU A 113 11.06 -6.34 -10.16
C GLU A 113 10.07 -6.33 -9.00
N ILE A 114 9.23 -7.36 -8.94
CA ILE A 114 8.35 -7.61 -7.80
C ILE A 114 8.99 -8.65 -6.88
N GLN A 115 9.04 -8.33 -5.59
CA GLN A 115 9.46 -9.21 -4.52
C GLN A 115 8.25 -9.49 -3.62
N ILE A 116 8.02 -10.76 -3.31
CA ILE A 116 6.93 -11.20 -2.45
C ILE A 116 7.54 -11.88 -1.24
N ASP A 117 7.22 -11.41 -0.03
CA ASP A 117 7.54 -12.12 1.19
C ASP A 117 6.55 -13.28 1.34
N LEU A 118 7.06 -14.51 1.32
CA LEU A 118 6.24 -15.71 1.48
C LEU A 118 5.75 -15.90 2.92
N SER A 119 6.27 -15.11 3.86
CA SER A 119 5.85 -15.14 5.26
C SER A 119 4.48 -14.49 5.44
N GLU A 120 3.65 -15.12 6.28
CA GLU A 120 2.40 -14.54 6.75
C GLU A 120 2.60 -13.94 8.15
N TYR A 121 2.15 -12.71 8.33
CA TYR A 121 2.19 -12.01 9.61
C TYR A 121 0.79 -11.91 10.21
N TYR A 122 0.64 -12.44 11.41
CA TYR A 122 -0.64 -12.50 12.11
C TYR A 122 -0.85 -11.25 12.96
N LEU A 123 -2.09 -10.80 13.09
CA LEU A 123 -2.46 -9.62 13.85
C LEU A 123 -2.02 -9.67 15.32
N LYS A 124 -1.88 -10.87 15.91
CA LYS A 124 -1.32 -11.04 17.26
C LYS A 124 0.08 -10.42 17.39
N ASP A 125 0.82 -10.34 16.29
CA ASP A 125 2.16 -9.76 16.17
C ASP A 125 2.09 -8.36 15.54
N VAL A 126 1.07 -7.55 15.90
CA VAL A 126 0.81 -6.21 15.33
C VAL A 126 2.03 -5.29 15.32
N ASN A 127 2.90 -5.36 16.32
CA ASN A 127 4.13 -4.57 16.37
C ASN A 127 5.09 -4.91 15.22
N LYS A 128 5.12 -6.16 14.77
CA LYS A 128 5.91 -6.59 13.61
C LYS A 128 5.32 -6.03 12.32
N ILE A 129 3.99 -6.11 12.17
CA ILE A 129 3.25 -5.54 11.02
C ILE A 129 3.51 -4.02 10.93
N LEU A 130 3.36 -3.30 12.04
CA LEU A 130 3.65 -1.87 12.12
C LEU A 130 5.12 -1.56 11.81
N GLY A 131 6.06 -2.39 12.28
CA GLY A 131 7.49 -2.22 12.00
C GLY A 131 7.82 -2.39 10.51
N ILE A 132 7.19 -3.36 9.83
CA ILE A 132 7.35 -3.57 8.39
C ILE A 132 6.78 -2.37 7.62
N LEU A 133 5.54 -1.97 7.92
CA LEU A 133 4.91 -0.81 7.31
C LEU A 133 5.71 0.47 7.52
N ALA A 134 6.23 0.69 8.74
CA ALA A 134 7.06 1.84 9.07
C ALA A 134 8.40 1.84 8.31
N ASN A 135 8.96 0.68 7.98
CA ASN A 135 10.17 0.59 7.18
C ASN A 135 9.91 0.92 5.70
N GLY A 136 8.72 0.58 5.19
CA GLY A 136 8.33 0.89 3.81
C GLY A 136 8.01 2.37 3.53
N VAL A 137 7.97 3.21 4.57
CA VAL A 137 7.66 4.66 4.46
C VAL A 137 8.78 5.55 5.00
N ARG A 138 9.96 4.98 5.27
CA ARG A 138 11.13 5.70 5.81
C ARG A 138 12.24 5.84 4.78
#